data_AF-A0A7X9WPW4-F1
#
_entry.id   AF-A0A7X9WPW4-F1
#
_cell.length_a   1.000
_cell.length_b   1.000
_cell.length_c   1.000
_cell.angle_alpha   90.00
_cell.angle_beta   90.00
_cell.angle_gamma   90.00
#
_symmetry.space_group_name_H-M   'P 1'
#
loop_
_entity.id
_entity.type
_entity.pdbx_description
1 polymer ?
#
loop_
_entity_poly.entity_id
_entity_poly.type
_entity_poly.pdbx_seq_one_letter_code
_entity_poly.pdbx_strand_id
1 'polypeptide(L)'
;MKIAAIVFLLLPAAAPYSPPSGGAAFSEYRCQPCQPDLLQSGPPGLVVRAGESWIFTVKDGLPADARPAARNDKPAKGEIFVTLEFEGGASVMAVTSNDEVWWNYRAFIVSKPGHKGNRTSVCTLMNGERTAIERWPGPVPAIRLADFSFASDRQLRCE
;
A
#
# COMPACT_ATOMS: atom_id res chain seq x y z
N MET A 1 -26.54 -50.37 -33.22
CA MET A 1 -26.68 -49.06 -33.89
C MET A 1 -26.54 -47.98 -32.83
N LYS A 2 -25.61 -47.01 -33.02
CA LYS A 2 -25.37 -45.75 -32.26
C LYS A 2 -24.75 -45.90 -30.86
N ILE A 3 -23.43 -45.71 -30.68
CA ILE A 3 -22.60 -44.47 -30.64
C ILE A 3 -22.72 -43.71 -29.30
N ALA A 4 -21.54 -43.54 -28.69
CA ALA A 4 -21.24 -42.90 -27.42
C ALA A 4 -21.60 -41.41 -27.33
N ALA A 5 -21.72 -40.91 -26.09
CA ALA A 5 -21.45 -39.51 -25.77
C ALA A 5 -20.89 -39.38 -24.34
N ILE A 6 -19.59 -39.15 -24.27
CA ILE A 6 -18.89 -38.56 -23.12
C ILE A 6 -19.22 -37.07 -23.15
N VAL A 7 -19.73 -36.50 -22.06
CA VAL A 7 -19.86 -35.06 -21.91
C VAL A 7 -18.99 -34.60 -20.75
N PHE A 8 -18.08 -33.70 -21.12
CA PHE A 8 -17.06 -33.05 -20.33
C PHE A 8 -17.62 -32.24 -19.15
N LEU A 9 -16.88 -32.28 -18.05
CA LEU A 9 -16.92 -31.35 -16.91
C LEU A 9 -16.82 -29.89 -17.38
N LEU A 10 -17.76 -29.03 -16.96
CA LEU A 10 -17.58 -27.58 -16.94
C LEU A 10 -18.29 -26.98 -15.70
N LEU A 11 -17.49 -26.45 -14.79
CA LEU A 11 -17.86 -25.59 -13.66
C LEU A 11 -16.97 -24.33 -13.74
N PRO A 12 -17.39 -23.23 -13.11
CA PRO A 12 -18.13 -22.12 -13.70
C PRO A 12 -17.22 -21.01 -14.28
N ALA A 13 -17.69 -20.33 -15.33
CA ALA A 13 -17.08 -19.07 -15.75
C ALA A 13 -17.48 -17.97 -14.75
N ALA A 14 -16.49 -17.41 -14.06
CA ALA A 14 -16.65 -16.23 -13.22
C ALA A 14 -17.14 -15.05 -14.06
N ALA A 15 -18.23 -14.43 -13.64
CA ALA A 15 -18.74 -13.20 -14.26
C ALA A 15 -17.77 -12.03 -13.98
N PRO A 16 -17.52 -11.13 -14.97
CA PRO A 16 -16.75 -9.93 -14.72
C PRO A 16 -17.52 -8.96 -13.83
N TYR A 17 -16.85 -8.47 -12.77
CA TYR A 17 -17.36 -7.47 -11.84
C TYR A 17 -17.45 -6.09 -12.53
N SER A 18 -18.65 -5.53 -12.61
CA SER A 18 -18.90 -4.13 -13.00
C SER A 18 -19.10 -3.28 -11.75
N PRO A 19 -18.24 -2.29 -11.44
CA PRO A 19 -18.53 -1.38 -10.33
C PRO A 19 -19.66 -0.40 -10.71
N PRO A 20 -20.59 -0.09 -9.78
CA PRO A 20 -21.66 0.87 -10.03
C PRO A 20 -21.12 2.31 -10.08
N SER A 21 -21.58 3.04 -11.07
CA SER A 21 -21.37 4.47 -11.26
C SER A 21 -22.35 5.29 -10.40
N GLY A 22 -21.80 6.20 -9.60
CA GLY A 22 -22.51 7.40 -9.13
C GLY A 22 -22.89 7.41 -7.65
N GLY A 23 -22.34 8.40 -6.93
CA GLY A 23 -22.75 8.77 -5.57
C GLY A 23 -21.66 9.54 -4.83
N ALA A 24 -21.65 10.87 -4.97
CA ALA A 24 -20.76 11.75 -4.24
C ALA A 24 -21.14 11.82 -2.75
N ALA A 25 -20.20 11.54 -1.84
CA ALA A 25 -20.17 12.08 -0.47
C ALA A 25 -18.86 11.69 0.27
N PHE A 26 -18.22 12.71 0.87
CA PHE A 26 -17.08 12.70 1.81
C PHE A 26 -15.67 12.38 1.26
N SER A 27 -14.84 13.42 1.22
CA SER A 27 -13.41 13.40 0.88
C SER A 27 -12.57 12.79 2.02
N GLU A 28 -12.69 11.48 2.22
CA GLU A 28 -11.53 10.70 2.66
C GLU A 28 -10.53 10.69 1.49
N TYR A 29 -9.29 11.12 1.71
CA TYR A 29 -8.21 11.04 0.73
C TYR A 29 -7.85 9.57 0.46
N ARG A 30 -8.72 8.84 -0.24
CA ARG A 30 -8.57 7.42 -0.55
C ARG A 30 -7.61 7.25 -1.72
N CYS A 31 -6.57 6.45 -1.51
CA CYS A 31 -5.66 6.08 -2.59
C CYS A 31 -6.43 5.30 -3.69
N GLN A 32 -6.23 5.66 -4.95
CA GLN A 32 -7.00 5.13 -6.09
C GLN A 32 -6.48 3.73 -6.49
N PRO A 33 -7.31 2.68 -6.55
CA PRO A 33 -6.84 1.32 -6.83
C PRO A 33 -6.37 1.18 -8.28
N CYS A 34 -5.19 0.57 -8.51
CA CYS A 34 -4.72 0.27 -9.86
C CYS A 34 -4.09 -1.13 -10.00
N GLN A 35 -4.27 -1.65 -11.22
CA GLN A 35 -4.17 -3.02 -11.72
C GLN A 35 -2.85 -3.77 -11.46
N PRO A 36 -2.88 -5.12 -11.48
CA PRO A 36 -1.70 -5.95 -11.35
C PRO A 36 -1.01 -6.08 -12.71
N ASP A 37 0.26 -5.65 -12.84
CA ASP A 37 1.13 -6.33 -13.80
C ASP A 37 2.64 -6.16 -13.61
N LEU A 38 3.32 -7.26 -13.98
CA LEU A 38 4.72 -7.54 -14.28
C LEU A 38 5.75 -7.84 -13.17
N LEU A 39 6.34 -9.03 -13.36
CA LEU A 39 7.19 -9.82 -12.47
C LEU A 39 8.66 -9.33 -12.48
N GLN A 40 9.10 -8.51 -11.52
CA GLN A 40 10.54 -8.23 -11.25
C GLN A 40 10.93 -8.49 -9.79
N SER A 41 12.03 -9.22 -9.51
CA SER A 41 12.54 -9.46 -8.13
C SER A 41 12.35 -8.18 -7.32
N GLY A 42 11.58 -8.25 -6.22
CA GLY A 42 10.85 -7.09 -5.72
C GLY A 42 11.78 -5.90 -5.50
N PRO A 43 11.41 -4.67 -5.91
CA PRO A 43 12.29 -3.52 -5.77
C PRO A 43 12.79 -3.37 -4.32
N PRO A 44 14.01 -2.86 -4.10
CA PRO A 44 14.51 -2.56 -2.76
C PRO A 44 13.49 -1.72 -1.97
N GLY A 45 13.38 -1.94 -0.67
CA GLY A 45 12.39 -1.27 0.17
C GLY A 45 12.32 -1.79 1.59
N LEU A 46 11.63 -1.07 2.47
CA LEU A 46 11.42 -1.44 3.86
C LEU A 46 10.22 -2.38 3.97
N VAL A 47 10.43 -3.57 4.54
CA VAL A 47 9.34 -4.51 4.86
C VAL A 47 8.88 -4.26 6.30
N VAL A 48 7.60 -3.95 6.47
CA VAL A 48 6.95 -3.77 7.78
C VAL A 48 5.95 -4.89 7.97
N ARG A 49 6.09 -5.68 9.03
CA ARG A 49 5.16 -6.79 9.33
C ARG A 49 4.00 -6.32 10.19
N ALA A 50 2.92 -7.10 10.19
CA ALA A 50 1.79 -6.84 11.07
C ALA A 50 2.23 -6.81 12.54
N GLY A 51 1.84 -5.77 13.26
CA GLY A 51 2.24 -5.51 14.64
C GLY A 51 3.56 -4.75 14.79
N GLU A 52 4.23 -4.38 13.69
CA GLU A 52 5.48 -3.63 13.73
C GLU A 52 5.28 -2.13 13.52
N SER A 53 6.25 -1.37 14.00
CA SER A 53 6.41 0.05 13.74
C SER A 53 7.87 0.35 13.47
N TRP A 54 8.12 1.23 12.51
CA TRP A 54 9.46 1.56 12.04
C TRP A 54 9.60 3.06 11.79
N ILE A 55 10.81 3.57 12.01
CA ILE A 55 11.21 4.92 11.60
C ILE A 55 12.34 4.78 10.58
N PHE A 56 12.32 5.59 9.53
CA PHE A 56 13.31 5.58 8.47
C PHE A 56 13.44 6.95 7.81
N THR A 57 14.49 7.15 7.02
CA THR A 57 14.68 8.31 6.14
C THR A 57 14.50 7.90 4.68
N VAL A 58 14.30 8.86 3.77
CA VAL A 58 14.27 8.57 2.33
C VAL A 58 15.58 9.03 1.70
N LYS A 59 16.27 8.12 1.02
CA LYS A 59 17.48 8.40 0.26
C LYS A 59 17.38 7.77 -1.12
N ASP A 60 17.60 8.57 -2.16
CA ASP A 60 17.55 8.14 -3.57
C ASP A 60 16.24 7.39 -3.93
N GLY A 61 15.12 7.84 -3.36
CA GLY A 61 13.79 7.26 -3.59
C GLY A 61 13.50 5.95 -2.83
N LEU A 62 14.37 5.57 -1.89
CA LEU A 62 14.26 4.34 -1.11
C LEU A 62 14.32 4.62 0.39
N PRO A 63 13.66 3.79 1.23
CA PRO A 63 13.89 3.80 2.67
C PRO A 63 15.36 3.54 3.02
N ALA A 64 15.90 4.34 3.93
CA ALA A 64 17.24 4.25 4.48
C ALA A 64 17.21 4.43 6.01
N ASP A 65 18.30 4.02 6.67
CA ASP A 65 18.48 4.16 8.13
C ASP A 65 17.31 3.64 8.98
N ALA A 66 16.64 2.59 8.48
CA ALA A 66 15.43 2.06 9.09
C ALA A 66 15.73 1.43 10.46
N ARG A 67 14.94 1.83 11.46
CA ARG A 67 15.02 1.33 12.83
C ARG A 67 13.65 0.95 13.37
N PRO A 68 13.55 -0.11 14.20
CA PRO A 68 12.33 -0.41 14.93
C PRO A 68 11.93 0.77 15.81
N ALA A 69 10.63 0.96 16.00
CA ALA A 69 10.06 2.01 16.81
C ALA A 69 8.94 1.46 17.69
N ALA A 70 8.66 2.13 18.81
CA ALA A 70 7.44 1.89 19.56
C ALA A 70 6.24 2.56 18.86
N ARG A 71 5.04 2.07 19.13
CA ARG A 71 3.78 2.54 18.52
C ARG A 71 3.54 4.05 18.61
N ASN A 72 4.06 4.68 19.67
CA ASN A 72 3.84 6.10 19.97
C ASN A 72 5.09 6.96 19.73
N ASP A 73 6.15 6.38 19.16
CA ASP A 73 7.34 7.15 18.82
C ASP A 73 7.00 8.19 17.76
N LYS A 74 7.70 9.32 17.81
CA LYS A 74 7.57 10.39 16.82
C LYS A 74 8.79 10.41 15.91
N PRO A 75 8.61 10.55 14.59
CA PRO A 75 9.73 10.77 13.70
C PRO A 75 10.39 12.11 13.98
N ALA A 76 11.72 12.14 14.02
CA ALA A 76 12.49 13.37 14.02
C ALA A 76 12.37 14.08 12.66
N LYS A 77 12.88 15.32 12.58
CA LYS A 77 12.89 16.09 11.34
C LYS A 77 13.56 15.30 10.21
N GLY A 78 12.87 15.15 9.07
CA GLY A 78 13.34 14.38 7.91
C GLY A 78 13.14 12.86 8.02
N GLU A 79 12.56 12.37 9.12
CA GLU A 79 12.20 10.97 9.27
C GLU A 79 10.72 10.73 8.93
N ILE A 80 10.42 9.49 8.55
CA ILE A 80 9.10 8.95 8.32
C ILE A 80 8.87 7.82 9.31
N PHE A 81 7.72 7.84 9.98
CA PHE A 81 7.22 6.78 10.85
C PHE A 81 6.14 5.98 10.12
N VAL A 82 6.18 4.67 10.25
CA VAL A 82 5.15 3.76 9.72
C VAL A 82 4.74 2.74 10.77
N THR A 83 3.45 2.45 10.83
CA THR A 83 2.90 1.31 11.56
C THR A 83 2.07 0.43 10.63
N LEU A 84 2.02 -0.87 10.91
CA LEU A 84 1.05 -1.79 10.32
C LEU A 84 0.38 -2.59 11.44
N GLU A 85 -0.91 -2.38 11.62
CA GLU A 85 -1.70 -3.01 12.69
C GLU A 85 -2.87 -3.80 12.12
N PHE A 86 -3.37 -4.78 12.87
CA PHE A 86 -4.62 -5.47 12.56
C PHE A 86 -5.63 -5.18 13.67
N GLU A 87 -6.67 -4.42 13.34
CA GLU A 87 -7.68 -3.95 14.29
C GLU A 87 -9.08 -4.06 13.68
N GLY A 88 -10.03 -4.59 14.45
CA GLY A 88 -11.44 -4.63 14.03
C GLY A 88 -11.70 -5.39 12.73
N GLY A 89 -10.89 -6.42 12.42
CA GLY A 89 -11.02 -7.22 11.19
C GLY A 89 -10.37 -6.60 9.95
N ALA A 90 -9.68 -5.47 10.09
CA ALA A 90 -8.99 -4.79 9.00
C ALA A 90 -7.51 -4.59 9.35
N SER A 91 -6.67 -4.61 8.31
CA SER A 91 -5.28 -4.16 8.45
C SER A 91 -5.21 -2.67 8.19
N VAL A 92 -4.50 -1.95 9.05
CA VAL A 92 -4.35 -0.49 8.99
C VAL A 92 -2.87 -0.16 8.92
N MET A 93 -2.47 0.52 7.85
CA MET A 93 -1.17 1.16 7.77
C MET A 93 -1.34 2.65 8.04
N ALA A 94 -0.54 3.19 8.95
CA ALA A 94 -0.40 4.62 9.14
C ALA A 94 1.03 5.03 8.83
N VAL A 95 1.19 6.08 8.02
CA VAL A 95 2.50 6.65 7.66
C VAL A 95 2.50 8.12 7.99
N THR A 96 3.43 8.56 8.85
CA THR A 96 3.56 9.94 9.30
C THR A 96 4.93 10.48 8.88
N SER A 97 4.96 11.63 8.22
CA SER A 97 6.21 12.28 7.82
C SER A 97 6.46 13.52 8.67
N ASN A 98 7.67 13.66 9.21
CA ASN A 98 8.17 14.93 9.75
C ASN A 98 9.25 15.55 8.84
N ASP A 99 9.14 15.25 7.54
CA ASP A 99 9.93 15.88 6.50
C ASP A 99 9.33 17.24 6.11
N GLU A 100 10.13 18.12 5.51
CA GLU A 100 9.69 19.41 4.95
C GLU A 100 9.04 19.25 3.58
N VAL A 101 9.31 18.13 2.89
CA VAL A 101 8.81 17.86 1.54
C VAL A 101 7.61 16.92 1.53
N TRP A 102 6.85 16.99 0.44
CA TRP A 102 5.78 16.05 0.15
C TRP A 102 6.30 14.85 -0.61
N TRP A 103 5.90 13.65 -0.20
CA TRP A 103 6.31 12.41 -0.83
C TRP A 103 5.12 11.73 -1.51
N ASN A 104 5.32 11.23 -2.72
CA ASN A 104 4.55 10.11 -3.23
C ASN A 104 5.30 8.83 -2.88
N TYR A 105 4.59 7.83 -2.38
CA TYR A 105 5.17 6.52 -2.10
C TYR A 105 4.21 5.42 -2.53
N ARG A 106 4.69 4.18 -2.43
CA ARG A 106 3.90 3.02 -2.74
C ARG A 106 4.10 1.90 -1.72
N ALA A 107 2.98 1.30 -1.31
CA ALA A 107 3.01 0.06 -0.56
C ALA A 107 2.84 -1.15 -1.50
N PHE A 108 3.41 -2.28 -1.10
CA PHE A 108 3.26 -3.56 -1.76
C PHE A 108 2.87 -4.59 -0.69
N ILE A 109 1.70 -5.22 -0.82
CA ILE A 109 1.24 -6.24 0.13
C ILE A 109 2.06 -7.51 -0.06
N VAL A 110 2.88 -7.86 0.92
CA VAL A 110 3.76 -9.04 0.89
C VAL A 110 3.08 -10.20 1.61
N SER A 111 2.30 -11.00 0.86
CA SER A 111 1.55 -12.13 1.44
C SER A 111 2.43 -13.30 1.91
N LYS A 112 3.69 -13.37 1.45
CA LYS A 112 4.67 -14.41 1.81
C LYS A 112 6.07 -13.80 1.89
N PRO A 113 6.92 -14.22 2.84
CA PRO A 113 8.31 -13.78 2.89
C PRO A 113 9.04 -14.02 1.57
N GLY A 114 9.85 -13.07 1.12
CA GLY A 114 10.60 -13.15 -0.14
C GLY A 114 9.79 -12.90 -1.41
N HIS A 115 8.46 -12.70 -1.31
CA HIS A 115 7.64 -12.32 -2.47
C HIS A 115 7.72 -10.80 -2.73
N LYS A 116 7.59 -10.44 -4.01
CA LYS A 116 7.59 -9.05 -4.52
C LYS A 116 6.51 -8.17 -3.87
N GLY A 117 5.40 -8.81 -3.51
CA GLY A 117 4.19 -8.19 -3.00
C GLY A 117 3.28 -7.68 -4.12
N ASN A 118 1.98 -7.63 -3.85
CA ASN A 118 0.99 -7.07 -4.75
C ASN A 118 0.99 -5.55 -4.61
N ARG A 119 1.13 -4.85 -5.73
CA ARG A 119 1.20 -3.39 -5.79
C ARG A 119 -0.09 -2.76 -5.24
N THR A 120 0.03 -1.79 -4.34
CA THR A 120 -1.11 -0.93 -3.95
C THR A 120 -1.08 0.38 -4.73
N SER A 121 -2.09 1.20 -4.48
CA SER A 121 -2.22 2.57 -4.95
C SER A 121 -0.99 3.42 -4.62
N VAL A 122 -0.75 4.49 -5.39
CA VAL A 122 0.16 5.54 -4.96
C VAL A 122 -0.54 6.33 -3.86
N CYS A 123 0.17 6.59 -2.77
CA CYS A 123 -0.32 7.47 -1.72
C CYS A 123 0.60 8.68 -1.61
N THR A 124 0.00 9.84 -1.40
CA THR A 124 0.73 11.09 -1.16
C THR A 124 0.81 11.32 0.34
N LEU A 125 2.03 11.32 0.85
CA LEU A 125 2.37 11.62 2.23
C LEU A 125 2.66 13.12 2.35
N MET A 126 1.79 13.80 3.10
CA MET A 126 1.93 15.21 3.39
C MET A 126 3.07 15.46 4.39
N ASN A 127 3.64 16.67 4.35
CA ASN A 127 4.70 17.12 5.25
C ASN A 127 4.14 17.58 6.60
N GLY A 128 5.04 17.88 7.54
CA GLY A 128 4.69 18.55 8.79
C GLY A 128 3.83 17.72 9.74
N GLU A 129 4.28 16.49 10.03
CA GLU A 129 3.68 15.53 10.97
C GLU A 129 2.27 15.05 10.59
N ARG A 130 1.91 15.16 9.32
CA ARG A 130 0.63 14.65 8.81
C ARG A 130 0.72 13.16 8.52
N THR A 131 -0.40 12.48 8.76
CA THR A 131 -0.50 11.03 8.63
C THR A 131 -1.36 10.66 7.41
N ALA A 132 -0.82 9.78 6.56
CA ALA A 132 -1.58 9.05 5.55
C ALA A 132 -2.00 7.69 6.14
N ILE A 133 -3.25 7.28 5.88
CA ILE A 133 -3.80 6.02 6.40
C ILE A 133 -4.31 5.19 5.23
N GLU A 134 -3.86 3.94 5.14
CA GLU A 134 -4.44 2.92 4.27
C GLU A 134 -5.10 1.82 5.11
N ARG A 135 -6.23 1.31 4.63
CA ARG A 135 -6.97 0.23 5.30
C ARG A 135 -7.35 -0.84 4.30
N TRP A 136 -7.09 -2.09 4.65
CA TRP A 136 -7.44 -3.26 3.84
C TRP A 136 -8.38 -4.19 4.61
N PRO A 137 -9.40 -4.77 3.94
CA PRO A 137 -10.23 -5.79 4.55
C PRO A 137 -9.42 -7.06 4.78
N GLY A 138 -9.44 -7.59 6.00
CA GLY A 138 -8.71 -8.80 6.36
C GLY A 138 -7.21 -8.58 6.67
N PRO A 139 -6.50 -9.67 7.00
CA PRO A 139 -5.12 -9.61 7.48
C PRO A 139 -4.12 -9.40 6.34
N VAL A 140 -3.26 -8.41 6.50
CA VAL A 140 -2.09 -8.12 5.67
C VAL A 140 -0.86 -8.48 6.49
N PRO A 141 -0.15 -9.58 6.18
CA PRO A 141 0.93 -10.07 7.03
C PRO A 141 2.17 -9.16 7.02
N ALA A 142 2.42 -8.50 5.89
CA ALA A 142 3.45 -7.51 5.74
C ALA A 142 3.17 -6.59 4.55
N ILE A 143 3.75 -5.40 4.60
CA ILE A 143 3.85 -4.49 3.49
C ILE A 143 5.33 -4.25 3.17
N ARG A 144 5.62 -3.87 1.93
CA ARG A 144 6.91 -3.29 1.54
C ARG A 144 6.66 -1.87 1.07
N LEU A 145 7.38 -0.90 1.63
CA LEU A 145 7.37 0.49 1.17
C LEU A 145 8.53 0.72 0.21
N ALA A 146 8.24 1.31 -0.95
CA ALA A 146 9.23 1.66 -1.95
C ALA A 146 8.69 2.77 -2.88
N ASP A 147 9.47 3.11 -3.91
CA ASP A 147 9.14 4.07 -4.97
C ASP A 147 8.84 5.49 -4.43
N PHE A 148 9.65 5.98 -3.48
CA PHE A 148 9.48 7.34 -2.97
C PHE A 148 9.90 8.34 -4.04
N SER A 149 9.06 9.35 -4.27
CA SER A 149 9.33 10.45 -5.19
C SER A 149 8.72 11.73 -4.64
N PHE A 150 9.28 12.89 -4.98
CA PHE A 150 8.67 14.16 -4.57
C PHE A 150 7.27 14.29 -5.15
N ALA A 151 6.30 14.68 -4.32
CA ALA A 151 5.00 15.11 -4.79
C ALA A 151 5.10 16.57 -5.22
N SER A 152 4.86 16.83 -6.50
CA SER A 152 4.89 18.19 -7.02
C SER A 152 3.72 19.00 -6.48
N ASP A 153 3.92 20.30 -6.29
CA ASP A 153 2.85 21.23 -5.89
C ASP A 153 1.62 21.15 -6.78
N ARG A 154 1.81 20.86 -8.08
CA ARG A 154 0.72 20.72 -9.04
C ARG A 154 -0.18 19.53 -8.73
N GLN A 155 0.40 18.39 -8.33
CA GLN A 155 -0.38 17.21 -7.93
C GLN A 155 -1.25 17.48 -6.69
N LEU A 156 -0.83 18.42 -5.85
CA LEU A 156 -1.50 18.73 -4.59
C LEU A 156 -2.53 19.85 -4.71
N ARG A 157 -2.49 20.63 -5.82
CA ARG A 157 -3.50 21.63 -6.17
C ARG A 157 -4.69 21.07 -6.96
N CYS A 158 -4.65 19.80 -7.38
CA CYS A 158 -5.65 19.20 -8.28
C CYS A 158 -5.88 20.03 -9.57
N GLU A 159 -4.80 20.61 -10.13
CA GLU A 159 -4.78 21.45 -11.35
C GLU A 159 -4.10 20.82 -12.57
#